data_AF-A0A023H3L0-F1
#
_entry.id   AF-A0A023H3L0-F1
#
_cell.length_a   1.000
_cell.length_b   1.000
_cell.length_c   1.000
_cell.angle_alpha   90.00
_cell.angle_beta   90.00
_cell.angle_gamma   90.00
#
_symmetry.space_group_name_H-M   'P 1'
#
loop_
_entity.id
_entity.type
_entity.pdbx_description
1 polymer ?
#
loop_
_entity_poly.entity_id
_entity_poly.type
_entity_poly.pdbx_seq_one_letter_code
_entity_poly.pdbx_strand_id
1 'polypeptide(L)' 'NAMANHGILPRDGRGITFKQLNKVVRDHYNFAPTFCWYVPNTIAGILGRDYKTGVFDLSDIDVHNGIEHDA' A
#
# COMPACT_ATOMS: atom_id res chain seq x y z
N ASN A 1 6.43 0.59 5.83
CA ASN A 1 7.58 1.11 6.63
C ASN A 1 8.95 0.83 6.01
N ALA A 2 9.42 -0.42 5.89
CA ALA A 2 10.77 -0.70 5.37
C ALA A 2 11.07 -0.02 4.01
N MET A 3 10.19 -0.12 3.02
CA MET A 3 10.37 0.54 1.72
C MET A 3 10.47 2.08 1.83
N ALA A 4 9.73 2.72 2.74
CA ALA A 4 9.83 4.18 2.95
C ALA A 4 11.16 4.55 3.61
N ASN A 5 11.59 3.78 4.60
CA ASN A 5 12.89 3.96 5.27
C ASN A 5 14.07 3.84 4.28
N HIS A 6 13.95 2.96 3.28
CA HIS A 6 14.94 2.79 2.22
C HIS A 6 14.75 3.72 1.02
N GLY A 7 13.77 4.63 1.04
CA GLY A 7 13.51 5.58 -0.05
C GLY A 7 12.93 4.96 -1.33
N ILE A 8 12.43 3.73 -1.26
CA ILE A 8 11.70 3.05 -2.35
C ILE A 8 10.27 3.62 -2.46
N LEU A 9 9.64 3.88 -1.32
CA LEU A 9 8.45 4.73 -1.19
C LEU A 9 8.88 6.13 -0.70
N PRO A 10 8.03 7.17 -0.83
CA PRO A 10 8.26 8.47 -0.20
C PRO A 10 8.66 8.31 1.27
N ARG A 11 9.75 8.98 1.66
CA ARG A 11 10.33 8.84 3.01
C ARG A 11 9.42 9.34 4.13
N ASP A 12 8.56 10.28 3.81
CA ASP A 12 7.52 10.80 4.70
C ASP A 12 6.29 9.89 4.78
N GLY A 13 6.23 8.84 3.95
CA GLY A 13 5.13 7.89 3.89
C GLY A 13 3.83 8.48 3.33
N ARG A 14 3.87 9.57 2.57
CA ARG A 14 2.66 10.25 2.07
C ARG A 14 2.50 10.21 0.56
N GLY A 15 1.26 10.35 0.09
CA GLY A 15 0.93 10.52 -1.33
C GLY A 15 1.27 9.30 -2.20
N ILE A 16 1.21 8.10 -1.65
CA ILE A 16 1.59 6.86 -2.34
C ILE A 16 0.43 6.41 -3.22
N THR A 17 0.67 6.18 -4.51
CA THR A 17 -0.37 5.56 -5.36
C THR A 17 -0.44 4.04 -5.12
N PHE A 18 -1.64 3.45 -5.21
CA PHE A 18 -1.79 1.98 -5.08
C PHE A 18 -0.99 1.21 -6.12
N LYS A 19 -0.87 1.75 -7.35
CA LYS A 19 -0.03 1.18 -8.42
C LYS A 19 1.47 1.25 -8.09
N GLN A 20 1.92 2.32 -7.44
CA GLN A 20 3.30 2.41 -6.98
C GLN A 20 3.58 1.30 -5.97
N LEU A 21 2.70 1.12 -4.97
CA LEU A 21 2.84 0.05 -3.98
C LEU A 21 2.90 -1.34 -4.64
N ASN A 22 1.97 -1.64 -5.56
CA ASN A 22 1.96 -2.89 -6.34
C ASN A 22 3.32 -3.14 -7.02
N LYS A 23 3.83 -2.15 -7.75
CA LYS A 23 5.09 -2.24 -8.47
C LYS A 23 6.28 -2.49 -7.52
N VAL A 24 6.44 -1.66 -6.49
CA VAL A 24 7.65 -1.72 -5.66
C VAL A 24 7.73 -2.96 -4.77
N VAL A 25 6.58 -3.49 -4.31
CA VAL A 25 6.56 -4.73 -3.53
C VAL A 25 7.06 -5.91 -4.38
N ARG A 26 6.60 -6.00 -5.63
CA ARG A 26 7.07 -7.02 -6.57
C ARG A 26 8.56 -6.88 -6.84
N ASP A 27 9.00 -5.67 -7.19
CA ASP A 27 10.37 -5.41 -7.65
C ASP A 27 11.42 -5.61 -6.54
N HIS A 28 11.08 -5.30 -5.28
CA HIS A 28 12.04 -5.29 -4.17
C HIS A 28 11.92 -6.48 -3.22
N TYR A 29 10.77 -7.16 -3.18
CA TYR A 29 10.56 -8.30 -2.28
C TYR A 29 10.22 -9.61 -2.99
N ASN A 30 10.18 -9.64 -4.32
CA ASN A 30 9.90 -10.84 -5.10
C ASN A 30 8.55 -11.51 -4.73
N PHE A 31 7.55 -10.68 -4.41
CA PHE A 31 6.19 -11.15 -4.14
C PHE A 31 5.47 -11.52 -5.44
N ALA A 32 4.57 -12.50 -5.35
CA ALA A 32 3.74 -12.89 -6.48
C ALA A 32 2.90 -11.69 -6.99
N PRO A 33 2.74 -11.52 -8.31
CA PRO A 33 1.99 -10.40 -8.87
C PRO A 33 0.54 -10.31 -8.41
N THR A 34 -0.10 -11.46 -8.16
CA THR A 34 -1.48 -11.54 -7.66
C THR A 34 -1.61 -10.89 -6.28
N PHE A 35 -0.68 -11.16 -5.37
CA PHE A 35 -0.67 -10.56 -4.04
C PHE A 35 -0.36 -9.07 -4.08
N CYS A 36 0.57 -8.66 -4.95
CA CYS A 36 0.92 -7.25 -5.16
C CYS A 36 -0.26 -6.42 -5.70
N TRP A 37 -1.23 -7.05 -6.37
CA TRP A 37 -2.47 -6.39 -6.77
C TRP A 37 -3.54 -6.47 -5.68
N TYR A 38 -3.73 -7.64 -5.08
CA TYR A 38 -4.80 -7.89 -4.11
C TYR A 38 -4.72 -6.94 -2.91
N VAL A 39 -3.57 -6.87 -2.24
CA VAL A 39 -3.44 -6.07 -1.00
C VAL A 39 -3.70 -4.58 -1.24
N PRO A 40 -3.05 -3.91 -2.22
CA PRO A 40 -3.32 -2.49 -2.45
C PRO A 40 -4.74 -2.22 -2.99
N ASN A 41 -5.35 -3.16 -3.73
CA ASN A 41 -6.73 -3.03 -4.17
C ASN A 41 -7.73 -3.14 -2.99
N THR A 42 -7.46 -4.02 -2.04
CA THR A 42 -8.25 -4.15 -0.79
C THR A 42 -8.16 -2.86 0.04
N ILE A 43 -6.96 -2.29 0.22
CA ILE A 43 -6.78 -1.01 0.92
C ILE A 43 -7.56 0.10 0.23
N ALA A 44 -7.49 0.19 -1.10
CA ALA A 44 -8.26 1.19 -1.86
C ALA A 44 -9.76 1.07 -1.58
N GLY A 45 -10.30 -0.16 -1.55
CA GLY A 45 -11.69 -0.42 -1.18
C GLY A 45 -12.05 0.01 0.24
N ILE A 46 -11.22 -0.35 1.22
CA ILE A 46 -11.42 0.02 2.64
C ILE A 46 -11.44 1.54 2.82
N LEU A 47 -10.54 2.26 2.13
CA LEU A 47 -10.45 3.71 2.20
C LEU A 47 -11.48 4.44 1.33
N GLY A 48 -12.30 3.72 0.55
CA GLY A 48 -13.24 4.33 -0.40
C GLY A 48 -12.55 5.11 -1.52
N ARG A 49 -11.35 4.69 -1.95
CA ARG A 49 -10.52 5.38 -2.95
C ARG A 49 -10.44 4.55 -4.24
N ASP A 50 -10.27 5.23 -5.37
CA ASP A 50 -10.05 4.55 -6.64
C ASP A 50 -8.63 3.96 -6.69
N TYR A 51 -8.50 2.69 -7.05
CA TYR A 51 -7.18 2.03 -7.15
C TYR A 51 -6.26 2.66 -8.21
N LYS A 52 -6.81 3.17 -9.31
CA LYS A 52 -6.03 3.64 -10.46
C LYS A 52 -5.52 5.08 -10.27
N THR A 53 -6.29 5.93 -9.62
CA THR A 53 -6.03 7.38 -9.47
C THR A 53 -5.82 7.82 -8.03
N GLY A 54 -6.29 7.03 -7.06
CA GLY A 54 -6.17 7.35 -5.64
C GLY A 54 -4.75 7.24 -5.11
N VAL A 55 -4.54 7.97 -4.02
CA VAL A 55 -3.32 7.94 -3.21
C VAL A 55 -3.67 7.58 -1.77
N PHE A 56 -2.69 7.14 -1.00
CA PHE A 56 -2.78 6.95 0.44
C PHE A 56 -1.47 7.28 1.15
N ASP A 57 -1.60 7.58 2.44
CA ASP A 57 -0.50 7.75 3.36
C ASP A 57 -0.33 6.46 4.18
N LEU A 58 0.88 6.14 4.64
CA LEU A 58 1.11 4.94 5.44
C LEU A 58 0.29 4.92 6.73
N SER A 59 -0.13 6.07 7.25
CA SER A 59 -1.05 6.15 8.40
C SER A 59 -2.51 5.83 8.05
N ASP A 60 -2.91 5.87 6.78
CA ASP A 60 -4.27 5.52 6.37
C ASP A 60 -4.56 4.03 6.57
N ILE A 61 -3.53 3.16 6.57
CA ILE A 61 -3.72 1.71 6.72
C ILE A 61 -3.82 1.25 8.19
N ASP A 62 -3.73 2.19 9.13
CA ASP A 62 -3.92 1.94 10.58
C ASP A 62 -5.41 1.97 10.98
N VAL A 63 -6.34 2.02 10.02
CA VAL A 63 -7.79 1.95 10.28
C VAL A 63 -8.14 0.59 10.86
N HIS A 64 -8.63 0.60 12.11
CA HIS A 64 -9.01 -0.60 12.83
C HIS A 64 -10.15 -1.37 12.16
N ASN A 65 -10.02 -2.70 12.12
CA ASN A 65 -10.87 -3.62 11.35
C ASN A 65 -10.88 -3.37 9.83
N GLY A 66 -9.83 -2.73 9.30
CA GLY A 66 -9.55 -2.64 7.88
C GLY A 66 -8.67 -3.82 7.43
N ILE A 67 -7.39 -3.53 7.23
CA ILE A 67 -6.34 -4.56 7.19
C ILE A 67 -5.71 -4.73 8.58
N GLU A 68 -5.63 -3.66 9.36
CA GLU A 68 -5.30 -3.72 10.77
C GLU A 68 -6.41 -4.47 11.53
N HIS A 69 -6.02 -5.46 12.33
CA HIS A 69 -6.90 -6.38 13.06
C HIS A 69 -6.24 -6.89 14.34
N ASP A 70 -7.07 -7.28 15.32
CA ASP A 70 -6.64 -8.00 16.52
C ASP A 70 -6.12 -9.41 16.19
N ALA A 71 -5.24 -9.96 17.04
CA ALA A 71 -4.62 -11.28 16.84
C ALA A 71 -5.51 -12.46 17.25
#